data_AF-A0A0A3IP19-F1
#
_entry.id   AF-A0A0A3IP19-F1
#
_cell.length_a   1.000
_cell.length_b   1.000
_cell.length_c   1.000
_cell.angle_alpha   90.00
_cell.angle_beta   90.00
_cell.angle_gamma   90.00
#
_symmetry.space_group_name_H-M   'P 1'
#
loop_
_entity.id
_entity.type
_entity.pdbx_description
1 polymer ?
#
loop_
_entity_poly.entity_id
_entity_poly.type
_entity_poly.pdbx_seq_one_letter_code
_entity_poly.pdbx_strand_id
1 'polypeptide(L)'
;MDKQTYARYLLQLMEEEVDSDESDIEEAQFYGYFQIYMPDGKGVEATFEPLEDGHAYLQRILKIYKMLEPEDFSGSAVPGYFTSKAVNVTNEILINYGRQFIQGLKDIILESSEKADTVDSVDYLLGIKEIKIIPSGSIDEIRQQYDPEIYETIFDIINEQKDYDEPIEILDEAYYSIACDYWISYYLQWHRYRLNGDPFAAYFELYRRGYSAVFSENKLYIGP
;
A
#
# COMPACT_ATOMS: atom_id res chain seq x y z
N MET A 1 5.41 -21.21 -10.97
CA MET A 1 6.32 -21.36 -9.80
C MET A 1 5.44 -21.33 -8.56
N ASP A 2 5.75 -22.10 -7.52
CA ASP A 2 5.00 -22.08 -6.25
C ASP A 2 5.60 -21.07 -5.24
N LYS A 3 4.84 -20.77 -4.18
CA LYS A 3 5.20 -19.78 -3.15
C LYS A 3 6.54 -20.06 -2.45
N GLN A 4 6.82 -21.30 -2.08
CA GLN A 4 8.05 -21.65 -1.34
C GLN A 4 9.28 -21.68 -2.26
N THR A 5 9.12 -22.06 -3.53
CA THR A 5 10.20 -21.91 -4.53
C THR A 5 10.53 -20.44 -4.77
N TYR A 6 9.51 -19.58 -4.86
CA TYR A 6 9.72 -18.15 -5.03
C TYR A 6 10.35 -17.49 -3.79
N ALA A 7 9.93 -17.87 -2.58
CA ALA A 7 10.54 -17.43 -1.33
C ALA A 7 12.06 -17.68 -1.31
N ARG A 8 12.49 -18.91 -1.67
CA ARG A 8 13.93 -19.25 -1.77
C ARG A 8 14.65 -18.45 -2.84
N TYR A 9 13.99 -18.18 -3.97
CA TYR A 9 14.54 -17.31 -5.01
C TYR A 9 14.79 -15.89 -4.48
N LEU A 10 13.85 -15.33 -3.70
CA LEU A 10 13.98 -14.00 -3.11
C LEU A 10 15.11 -13.91 -2.07
N LEU A 11 15.27 -14.92 -1.20
CA LEU A 11 16.37 -14.98 -0.25
C LEU A 11 17.74 -15.05 -0.94
N GLN A 12 17.82 -15.75 -2.08
CA GLN A 12 19.04 -15.75 -2.92
C GLN A 12 19.37 -14.36 -3.47
N LEU A 13 18.36 -13.54 -3.82
CA LEU A 13 18.59 -12.15 -4.25
C LEU A 13 19.11 -11.26 -3.10
N MET A 14 18.81 -11.61 -1.85
CA MET A 14 19.29 -10.91 -0.66
C MET A 14 20.68 -11.38 -0.20
N GLU A 15 21.26 -12.38 -0.87
CA GLU A 15 22.46 -13.09 -0.42
C GLU A 15 22.30 -13.72 0.98
N GLU A 16 21.07 -14.05 1.38
CA GLU A 16 20.79 -14.72 2.65
C GLU A 16 20.96 -16.25 2.53
N GLU A 17 21.67 -16.84 3.49
CA GLU A 17 21.80 -18.29 3.59
C GLU A 17 20.50 -18.88 4.12
N VAL A 18 19.79 -19.62 3.26
CA VAL A 18 18.65 -20.44 3.68
C VAL A 18 19.20 -21.72 4.33
N ASP A 19 18.94 -21.92 5.61
CA ASP A 19 19.30 -23.16 6.27
C ASP A 19 18.55 -24.32 5.58
N SER A 20 19.26 -25.37 5.19
CA SER A 20 18.67 -26.47 4.40
C SER A 20 17.56 -27.22 5.13
N ASP A 21 17.44 -26.99 6.45
CA ASP A 21 16.50 -27.63 7.36
C ASP A 21 15.25 -26.77 7.63
N GLU A 22 15.17 -25.53 7.14
CA GLU A 22 13.99 -24.68 7.28
C GLU A 22 12.90 -25.15 6.30
N SER A 23 11.82 -25.72 6.86
CA SER A 23 10.79 -26.38 6.07
C SER A 23 9.92 -25.38 5.30
N ASP A 24 9.57 -24.26 5.94
CA ASP A 24 8.69 -23.22 5.39
C ASP A 24 9.23 -21.83 5.69
N ILE A 25 9.39 -21.03 4.63
CA ILE A 25 9.75 -19.61 4.73
C ILE A 25 8.46 -18.82 4.95
N GLU A 26 8.46 -17.95 5.97
CA GLU A 26 7.31 -17.11 6.35
C GLU A 26 7.38 -15.70 5.73
N GLU A 27 6.22 -15.11 5.47
CA GLU A 27 6.08 -13.74 4.93
C GLU A 27 6.81 -12.69 5.78
N ALA A 28 6.80 -12.85 7.11
CA ALA A 28 7.44 -11.94 8.06
C ALA A 28 8.96 -11.80 7.84
N GLN A 29 9.62 -12.81 7.25
CA GLN A 29 11.06 -12.74 6.93
C GLN A 29 11.35 -11.70 5.82
N PHE A 30 10.35 -11.39 4.98
CA PHE A 30 10.47 -10.38 3.92
C PHE A 30 10.04 -8.98 4.38
N TYR A 31 9.74 -8.77 5.66
CA TYR A 31 9.51 -7.42 6.17
C TYR A 31 10.77 -6.58 5.91
N GLY A 32 10.62 -5.46 5.20
CA GLY A 32 11.77 -4.67 4.81
C GLY A 32 12.42 -5.07 3.48
N TYR A 33 11.90 -6.07 2.75
CA TYR A 33 12.54 -6.58 1.52
C TYR A 33 12.84 -5.48 0.48
N PHE A 34 11.87 -4.62 0.18
CA PHE A 34 12.04 -3.60 -0.86
C PHE A 34 13.07 -2.50 -0.53
N GLN A 35 13.50 -2.41 0.73
CA GLN A 35 14.44 -1.39 1.21
C GLN A 35 15.86 -1.66 0.67
N ILE A 36 16.18 -2.92 0.32
CA ILE A 36 17.49 -3.29 -0.23
C ILE A 36 17.79 -2.60 -1.57
N TYR A 37 16.74 -2.19 -2.29
CA TYR A 37 16.84 -1.51 -3.58
C TYR A 37 16.79 0.02 -3.46
N MET A 38 16.70 0.58 -2.24
CA MET A 38 16.70 2.03 -2.07
C MET A 38 18.08 2.63 -2.44
N PRO A 39 18.10 3.87 -2.96
CA PRO A 39 16.94 4.73 -3.23
C PRO A 39 16.35 4.61 -4.64
N ASP A 40 17.10 4.10 -5.61
CA ASP A 40 16.75 4.23 -7.04
C ASP A 40 15.95 3.05 -7.60
N GLY A 41 15.75 1.99 -6.81
CA GLY A 41 15.04 0.78 -7.21
C GLY A 41 15.85 -0.11 -8.15
N LYS A 42 17.16 0.13 -8.30
CA LYS A 42 17.99 -0.64 -9.24
C LYS A 42 18.05 -2.11 -8.82
N GLY A 43 17.69 -3.00 -9.74
CA GLY A 43 17.68 -4.45 -9.52
C GLY A 43 16.34 -4.99 -9.01
N VAL A 44 15.38 -4.12 -8.68
CA VAL A 44 14.06 -4.56 -8.19
C VAL A 44 13.31 -5.39 -9.25
N GLU A 45 13.62 -5.21 -10.54
CA GLU A 45 13.07 -6.00 -11.63
C GLU A 45 13.23 -7.50 -11.43
N ALA A 46 14.36 -7.94 -10.86
CA ALA A 46 14.66 -9.35 -10.60
C ALA A 46 13.62 -9.99 -9.68
N THR A 47 13.11 -9.24 -8.69
CA THR A 47 12.01 -9.68 -7.80
C THR A 47 10.85 -10.24 -8.62
N PHE A 48 10.49 -9.59 -9.72
CA PHE A 48 9.27 -9.91 -10.47
C PHE A 48 9.50 -10.75 -11.73
N GLU A 49 10.75 -10.95 -12.16
CA GLU A 49 11.09 -11.72 -13.37
C GLU A 49 10.45 -13.13 -13.42
N PRO A 50 10.40 -13.89 -12.31
CA PRO A 50 9.85 -15.25 -12.36
C PRO A 50 8.31 -15.32 -12.33
N LEU A 51 7.62 -14.18 -12.13
CA LEU A 51 6.16 -14.10 -12.02
C LEU A 51 5.51 -13.85 -13.39
N GLU A 52 4.37 -14.48 -13.65
CA GLU A 52 3.67 -14.38 -14.94
C GLU A 52 3.22 -12.94 -15.25
N ASP A 53 2.71 -12.23 -14.25
CA ASP A 53 2.23 -10.86 -14.29
C ASP A 53 3.21 -9.86 -13.63
N GLY A 54 4.48 -10.27 -13.43
CA GLY A 54 5.51 -9.51 -12.73
C GLY A 54 5.69 -8.07 -13.19
N HIS A 55 5.46 -7.81 -14.49
CA HIS A 55 5.52 -6.46 -15.04
C HIS A 55 4.52 -5.48 -14.39
N ALA A 56 3.33 -5.95 -14.01
CA ALA A 56 2.31 -5.09 -13.41
C ALA A 56 2.70 -4.65 -11.99
N TYR A 57 3.30 -5.55 -11.18
CA TYR A 57 3.89 -5.19 -9.89
C TYR A 57 5.07 -4.21 -10.06
N LEU A 58 5.97 -4.52 -10.99
CA LEU A 58 7.15 -3.70 -11.29
C LEU A 58 6.75 -2.24 -11.64
N GLN A 59 5.73 -2.06 -12.48
CA GLN A 59 5.26 -0.73 -12.86
C GLN A 59 4.77 0.12 -11.68
N ARG A 60 4.17 -0.51 -10.66
CA ARG A 60 3.68 0.20 -9.47
C ARG A 60 4.81 0.50 -8.50
N ILE A 61 5.66 -0.48 -8.19
CA ILE A 61 6.76 -0.29 -7.23
C ILE A 61 7.81 0.72 -7.74
N LEU A 62 8.07 0.77 -9.04
CA LEU A 62 8.98 1.79 -9.61
C LEU A 62 8.50 3.23 -9.33
N LYS A 63 7.21 3.45 -9.08
CA LYS A 63 6.70 4.77 -8.70
C LYS A 63 7.06 5.14 -7.25
N ILE A 64 7.24 4.15 -6.37
CA ILE A 64 7.71 4.35 -5.00
C ILE A 64 9.16 4.83 -5.03
N TYR A 65 10.05 4.16 -5.75
CA TYR A 65 11.45 4.61 -5.85
C TYR A 65 11.58 5.98 -6.51
N LYS A 66 10.77 6.27 -7.54
CA LYS A 66 10.76 7.58 -8.23
C LYS A 66 10.39 8.77 -7.34
N MET A 67 9.76 8.55 -6.19
CA MET A 67 9.41 9.65 -5.26
C MET A 67 10.53 9.94 -4.25
N LEU A 68 11.56 9.10 -4.18
CA LEU A 68 12.69 9.28 -3.29
C LEU A 68 13.72 10.24 -3.89
N GLU A 69 14.36 11.02 -3.04
CA GLU A 69 15.48 11.89 -3.42
C GLU A 69 16.79 11.16 -3.05
N PRO A 70 17.62 10.73 -4.01
CA PRO A 70 18.85 9.97 -3.73
C PRO A 70 19.80 10.68 -2.77
N GLU A 71 19.77 12.02 -2.73
CA GLU A 71 20.56 12.85 -1.82
C GLU A 71 20.26 12.56 -0.34
N ASP A 72 19.02 12.16 -0.01
CA ASP A 72 18.62 11.81 1.36
C ASP A 72 19.32 10.53 1.87
N PHE A 73 19.95 9.75 0.97
CA PHE A 73 20.65 8.51 1.28
C PHE A 73 22.17 8.65 1.32
N SER A 74 22.69 9.87 1.18
CA SER A 74 24.13 10.18 1.17
C SER A 74 24.70 10.56 2.56
N GLY A 75 23.83 10.72 3.56
CA GLY A 75 24.19 11.15 4.90
C GLY A 75 24.54 10.01 5.87
N SER A 76 24.89 10.37 7.11
CA SER A 76 25.15 9.40 8.19
C SER A 76 23.89 8.73 8.75
N ALA A 77 22.72 9.28 8.44
CA ALA A 77 21.41 8.73 8.76
C ALA A 77 20.62 8.61 7.46
N VAL A 78 20.31 7.37 7.08
CA VAL A 78 19.50 7.06 5.89
C VAL A 78 18.06 6.77 6.30
N PRO A 79 17.05 7.18 5.52
CA PRO A 79 15.66 6.84 5.79
C PRO A 79 15.46 5.32 5.87
N GLY A 80 14.78 4.86 6.92
CA GLY A 80 14.41 3.44 7.07
C GLY A 80 13.12 3.04 6.36
N TYR A 81 12.36 4.02 5.85
CA TYR A 81 11.09 3.82 5.17
C TYR A 81 10.98 4.70 3.94
N PHE A 82 10.07 4.32 3.04
CA PHE A 82 9.74 5.12 1.88
C PHE A 82 8.88 6.31 2.33
N THR A 83 9.49 7.49 2.36
CA THR A 83 8.79 8.73 2.72
C THR A 83 9.11 9.77 1.67
N SER A 84 8.07 10.42 1.17
CA SER A 84 8.24 11.60 0.32
C SER A 84 8.19 12.85 1.18
N LYS A 85 8.98 13.86 0.83
CA LYS A 85 8.88 15.17 1.46
C LYS A 85 7.57 15.82 1.04
N ALA A 86 6.86 16.40 2.00
CA ALA A 86 5.63 17.15 1.72
C ALA A 86 5.92 18.26 0.68
N VAL A 87 5.34 18.13 -0.51
CA VAL A 87 5.42 19.15 -1.55
C VAL A 87 4.26 20.12 -1.35
N ASN A 88 4.47 21.42 -1.59
CA ASN A 88 3.40 22.40 -1.48
C ASN A 88 2.33 22.11 -2.56
N VAL A 89 1.19 21.57 -2.14
CA VAL A 89 0.07 21.19 -3.00
C VAL A 89 -1.15 21.98 -2.56
N THR A 90 -1.87 22.56 -3.52
CA THR A 90 -3.07 23.35 -3.22
C THR A 90 -4.16 22.48 -2.60
N ASN A 91 -4.92 23.03 -1.66
CA ASN A 91 -6.06 22.34 -1.04
C ASN A 91 -7.06 21.78 -2.06
N GLU A 92 -7.27 22.46 -3.19
CA GLU A 92 -8.16 21.99 -4.26
C GLU A 92 -7.73 20.63 -4.83
N ILE A 93 -6.43 20.47 -5.10
CA ILE A 93 -5.84 19.21 -5.59
C ILE A 93 -5.97 18.12 -4.52
N LEU A 94 -5.66 18.43 -3.25
CA LEU A 94 -5.78 17.46 -2.15
C LEU A 94 -7.23 16.99 -1.97
N ILE A 95 -8.18 17.92 -1.99
CA ILE A 95 -9.62 17.61 -1.94
C ILE A 95 -10.03 16.75 -3.13
N ASN A 96 -9.53 17.04 -4.34
CA ASN A 96 -9.85 16.25 -5.52
C ASN A 96 -9.36 14.80 -5.42
N TYR A 97 -8.15 14.59 -4.90
CA TYR A 97 -7.65 13.23 -4.62
C TYR A 97 -8.47 12.55 -3.53
N GLY A 98 -8.80 13.26 -2.43
CA GLY A 98 -9.67 12.73 -1.39
C GLY A 98 -11.04 12.28 -1.92
N ARG A 99 -11.65 13.05 -2.83
CA ARG A 99 -12.93 12.67 -3.47
C ARG A 99 -12.80 11.42 -4.32
N GLN A 100 -11.75 11.34 -5.14
CA GLN A 100 -11.49 10.16 -5.96
C GLN A 100 -11.22 8.92 -5.11
N PHE A 101 -10.50 9.07 -4.00
CA PHE A 101 -10.25 7.97 -3.08
C PHE A 101 -11.54 7.48 -2.43
N ILE A 102 -12.37 8.38 -1.88
CA ILE A 102 -13.69 8.03 -1.33
C ILE A 102 -14.55 7.33 -2.39
N GLN A 103 -14.56 7.84 -3.62
CA GLN A 103 -15.34 7.23 -4.69
C GLN A 103 -14.82 5.83 -5.05
N GLY A 104 -13.50 5.65 -5.15
CA GLY A 104 -12.91 4.34 -5.40
C GLY A 104 -13.27 3.31 -4.34
N LEU A 105 -13.23 3.69 -3.06
CA LEU A 105 -13.66 2.81 -1.97
C LEU A 105 -15.15 2.45 -2.09
N LYS A 106 -16.02 3.42 -2.41
CA LYS A 106 -17.45 3.15 -2.66
C LYS A 106 -17.66 2.17 -3.80
N ASP A 107 -16.92 2.34 -4.89
CA ASP A 107 -17.04 1.48 -6.07
C ASP A 107 -16.66 0.04 -5.74
N ILE A 108 -15.58 -0.19 -4.99
CA ILE A 108 -15.19 -1.53 -4.51
C ILE A 108 -16.29 -2.15 -3.65
N ILE A 109 -16.77 -1.42 -2.64
CA ILE A 109 -17.78 -1.98 -1.73
C ILE A 109 -19.05 -2.33 -2.50
N LEU A 110 -19.50 -1.49 -3.43
CA LEU A 110 -20.67 -1.78 -4.26
C LEU A 110 -20.46 -3.01 -5.15
N GLU A 111 -19.28 -3.17 -5.74
CA GLU A 111 -18.92 -4.36 -6.51
C GLU A 111 -18.92 -5.65 -5.66
N SER A 112 -18.51 -5.54 -4.39
CA SER A 112 -18.45 -6.68 -3.44
C SER A 112 -19.72 -6.89 -2.62
N SER A 113 -20.67 -5.96 -2.65
CA SER A 113 -21.86 -5.94 -1.77
C SER A 113 -22.83 -7.10 -1.96
N GLU A 114 -22.78 -7.82 -3.08
CA GLU A 114 -23.56 -9.04 -3.27
C GLU A 114 -23.06 -10.23 -2.44
N LYS A 115 -21.87 -10.13 -1.81
CA LYS A 115 -21.16 -11.27 -1.21
C LYS A 115 -20.88 -11.16 0.30
N ALA A 116 -20.94 -9.97 0.89
CA ALA A 116 -20.64 -9.75 2.31
C ALA A 116 -21.69 -8.86 2.99
N ASP A 117 -21.90 -9.05 4.30
CA ASP A 117 -22.70 -8.18 5.20
C ASP A 117 -22.03 -6.79 5.28
N THR A 118 -22.13 -6.03 4.19
CA THR A 118 -21.43 -4.75 3.95
C THR A 118 -22.31 -3.54 4.27
N VAL A 119 -23.53 -3.76 4.78
CA VAL A 119 -24.57 -2.73 4.89
C VAL A 119 -24.12 -1.56 5.77
N ASP A 120 -23.53 -1.83 6.94
CA ASP A 120 -23.11 -0.79 7.88
C ASP A 120 -21.95 0.06 7.32
N SER A 121 -21.03 -0.57 6.59
CA SER A 121 -19.83 0.06 6.04
C SER A 121 -20.09 0.81 4.74
N VAL A 122 -21.05 0.31 3.93
CA VAL A 122 -21.66 1.07 2.84
C VAL A 122 -22.30 2.33 3.41
N ASP A 123 -23.12 2.20 4.46
CA ASP A 123 -23.80 3.33 5.08
C ASP A 123 -22.82 4.34 5.67
N TYR A 124 -21.71 3.88 6.27
CA TYR A 124 -20.61 4.75 6.72
C TYR A 124 -19.94 5.47 5.53
N LEU A 125 -19.49 4.78 4.47
CA LEU A 125 -18.84 5.45 3.33
C LEU A 125 -19.78 6.42 2.63
N LEU A 126 -21.04 6.03 2.46
CA LEU A 126 -22.10 6.90 1.96
C LEU A 126 -22.34 8.10 2.90
N GLY A 127 -22.10 7.92 4.19
CA GLY A 127 -22.13 8.92 5.24
C GLY A 127 -20.98 9.92 5.26
N ILE A 128 -19.86 9.68 4.55
CA ILE A 128 -18.75 10.63 4.48
C ILE A 128 -19.17 11.89 3.72
N LYS A 129 -19.26 13.01 4.44
CA LYS A 129 -19.83 14.27 3.92
C LYS A 129 -18.80 15.36 3.67
N GLU A 130 -17.59 15.22 4.17
CA GLU A 130 -16.62 16.30 4.20
C GLU A 130 -15.18 15.79 4.06
N ILE A 131 -14.35 16.55 3.36
CA ILE A 131 -12.89 16.39 3.33
C ILE A 131 -12.27 17.62 3.99
N LYS A 132 -11.43 17.40 5.00
CA LYS A 132 -10.77 18.47 5.76
C LYS A 132 -9.27 18.42 5.55
N ILE A 133 -8.70 19.54 5.12
CA ILE A 133 -7.25 19.72 5.08
C ILE A 133 -6.80 20.26 6.43
N ILE A 134 -5.85 19.58 7.06
CA ILE A 134 -5.33 19.92 8.39
C ILE A 134 -3.85 20.31 8.33
N PRO A 135 -3.35 21.11 9.28
CA PRO A 135 -1.94 21.50 9.30
C PRO A 135 -1.02 20.32 9.63
N SER A 136 0.26 20.50 9.31
CA SER A 136 1.32 19.52 9.60
C SER A 136 1.40 19.20 11.09
N GLY A 137 1.59 17.91 11.40
CA GLY A 137 1.67 17.40 12.77
C GLY A 137 0.32 17.18 13.44
N SER A 138 -0.81 17.53 12.80
CA SER A 138 -2.15 17.27 13.36
C SER A 138 -2.75 15.92 12.95
N ILE A 139 -2.20 15.26 11.92
CA ILE A 139 -2.78 14.00 11.41
C ILE A 139 -2.66 12.84 12.39
N ASP A 140 -1.60 12.83 13.21
CA ASP A 140 -1.37 11.76 14.20
C ASP A 140 -2.43 11.76 15.31
N GLU A 141 -2.91 12.94 15.72
CA GLU A 141 -4.01 13.05 16.68
C GLU A 141 -5.31 12.48 16.11
N ILE A 142 -5.59 12.75 14.83
CA ILE A 142 -6.76 12.20 14.13
C ILE A 142 -6.63 10.69 13.95
N ARG A 143 -5.42 10.19 13.67
CA ARG A 143 -5.14 8.75 13.51
C ARG A 143 -5.46 7.95 14.77
N GLN A 144 -5.42 8.55 15.95
CA GLN A 144 -5.84 7.89 17.20
C GLN A 144 -7.37 7.72 17.32
N GLN A 145 -8.13 8.46 16.53
CA GLN A 145 -9.60 8.49 16.53
C GLN A 145 -10.17 8.01 15.19
N TYR A 146 -9.38 7.23 14.45
CA TYR A 146 -9.80 6.73 13.15
C TYR A 146 -11.02 5.81 13.29
N ASP A 147 -11.87 5.82 12.27
CA ASP A 147 -13.01 4.91 12.21
C ASP A 147 -12.54 3.57 11.61
N PRO A 148 -12.50 2.48 12.40
CA PRO A 148 -11.90 1.22 11.97
C PRO A 148 -12.75 0.50 10.93
N GLU A 149 -14.05 0.75 10.91
CA GLU A 149 -15.02 0.05 10.08
C GLU A 149 -14.62 0.03 8.60
N ILE A 150 -14.16 1.15 8.05
CA ILE A 150 -13.72 1.20 6.64
C ILE A 150 -12.44 0.42 6.39
N TYR A 151 -11.52 0.40 7.35
CA TYR A 151 -10.31 -0.38 7.22
C TYR A 151 -10.62 -1.87 7.28
N GLU A 152 -11.47 -2.29 8.21
CA GLU A 152 -11.91 -3.68 8.38
C GLU A 152 -12.67 -4.19 7.16
N THR A 153 -13.66 -3.43 6.65
CA THR A 153 -14.43 -3.84 5.47
C THR A 153 -13.57 -3.98 4.23
N ILE A 154 -12.68 -3.01 3.97
CA ILE A 154 -11.83 -3.09 2.80
C ILE A 154 -10.81 -4.21 2.97
N PHE A 155 -10.27 -4.43 4.18
CA PHE A 155 -9.41 -5.58 4.47
C PHE A 155 -10.11 -6.90 4.16
N ASP A 156 -11.36 -7.08 4.62
CA ASP A 156 -12.14 -8.29 4.35
C ASP A 156 -12.37 -8.49 2.84
N ILE A 157 -12.79 -7.44 2.13
CA ILE A 157 -12.99 -7.49 0.67
C ILE A 157 -11.71 -7.90 -0.05
N ILE A 158 -10.57 -7.29 0.31
CA ILE A 158 -9.28 -7.60 -0.32
C ILE A 158 -8.87 -9.06 -0.03
N ASN A 159 -9.02 -9.52 1.21
CA ASN A 159 -8.67 -10.89 1.60
C ASN A 159 -9.52 -11.94 0.91
N GLU A 160 -10.79 -11.65 0.59
CA GLU A 160 -11.63 -12.54 -0.21
C GLU A 160 -11.15 -12.68 -1.66
N GLN A 161 -10.37 -11.71 -2.17
CA GLN A 161 -9.82 -11.77 -3.52
C GLN A 161 -8.44 -12.43 -3.61
N LYS A 162 -7.76 -12.62 -2.46
CA LYS A 162 -6.40 -13.18 -2.42
C LYS A 162 -6.40 -14.67 -2.70
N ASP A 163 -5.42 -15.10 -3.50
CA ASP A 163 -5.03 -16.50 -3.61
C ASP A 163 -3.79 -16.74 -2.73
N TYR A 164 -3.95 -17.33 -1.54
CA TYR A 164 -2.86 -17.48 -0.58
C TYR A 164 -1.77 -18.48 -1.01
N ASP A 165 -2.00 -19.24 -2.07
CA ASP A 165 -1.02 -20.16 -2.65
C ASP A 165 -0.20 -19.50 -3.78
N GLU A 166 -0.58 -18.29 -4.21
CA GLU A 166 0.13 -17.59 -5.27
C GLU A 166 1.52 -17.11 -4.79
N PRO A 167 2.54 -17.12 -5.66
CA PRO A 167 3.89 -16.82 -5.22
C PRO A 167 4.06 -15.44 -4.60
N ILE A 168 3.39 -14.42 -5.17
CA ILE A 168 3.54 -13.04 -4.70
C ILE A 168 3.05 -12.85 -3.26
N GLU A 169 2.22 -13.74 -2.73
CA GLU A 169 1.73 -13.65 -1.34
C GLU A 169 2.88 -13.64 -0.33
N ILE A 170 4.02 -14.27 -0.64
CA ILE A 170 5.18 -14.25 0.26
C ILE A 170 5.70 -12.83 0.55
N LEU A 171 5.37 -11.85 -0.30
CA LEU A 171 5.77 -10.46 -0.19
C LEU A 171 4.70 -9.55 0.46
N ASP A 172 3.62 -10.08 1.05
CA ASP A 172 2.56 -9.23 1.60
C ASP A 172 3.06 -8.29 2.72
N GLU A 173 3.84 -8.84 3.66
CA GLU A 173 4.52 -8.07 4.70
C GLU A 173 5.59 -7.10 4.13
N ALA A 174 6.25 -7.50 3.05
CA ALA A 174 7.18 -6.63 2.34
C ALA A 174 6.46 -5.40 1.78
N TYR A 175 5.30 -5.58 1.14
CA TYR A 175 4.50 -4.48 0.61
C TYR A 175 3.95 -3.57 1.70
N TYR A 176 3.49 -4.13 2.83
CA TYR A 176 3.08 -3.35 3.99
C TYR A 176 4.24 -2.50 4.53
N SER A 177 5.44 -3.10 4.67
CA SER A 177 6.61 -2.45 5.25
C SER A 177 7.08 -1.18 4.52
N ILE A 178 6.73 -1.02 3.24
CA ILE A 178 7.09 0.16 2.43
C ILE A 178 6.65 1.46 3.11
N ALA A 179 5.42 1.47 3.64
CA ALA A 179 4.79 2.67 4.20
C ALA A 179 4.16 2.44 5.58
N CYS A 180 4.14 1.19 6.08
CA CYS A 180 3.31 0.78 7.21
C CYS A 180 1.84 1.21 7.03
N ASP A 181 1.35 1.03 5.80
CA ASP A 181 0.07 1.54 5.33
C ASP A 181 -0.57 0.55 4.34
N TYR A 182 -1.68 -0.05 4.76
CA TYR A 182 -2.40 -1.02 3.95
C TYR A 182 -2.94 -0.42 2.65
N TRP A 183 -3.29 0.87 2.60
CA TRP A 183 -3.73 1.50 1.35
C TRP A 183 -2.62 1.52 0.30
N ILE A 184 -1.37 1.69 0.72
CA ILE A 184 -0.20 1.60 -0.17
C ILE A 184 0.08 0.16 -0.55
N SER A 185 0.00 -0.78 0.40
CA SER A 185 0.15 -2.21 0.09
C SER A 185 -0.86 -2.66 -0.97
N TYR A 186 -2.15 -2.33 -0.77
CA TYR A 186 -3.20 -2.67 -1.73
C TYR A 186 -3.02 -1.96 -3.07
N TYR A 187 -2.59 -0.69 -3.07
CA TYR A 187 -2.27 -0.01 -4.31
C TYR A 187 -1.19 -0.78 -5.08
N LEU A 188 -0.09 -1.16 -4.45
CA LEU A 188 1.04 -1.78 -5.14
C LEU A 188 0.70 -3.16 -5.70
N GLN A 189 -0.23 -3.86 -5.04
CA GLN A 189 -0.65 -5.20 -5.40
C GLN A 189 -1.95 -5.24 -6.24
N TRP A 190 -2.60 -4.10 -6.47
CA TRP A 190 -4.01 -4.00 -6.87
C TRP A 190 -4.48 -4.93 -8.00
N HIS A 191 -3.65 -5.13 -9.03
CA HIS A 191 -4.03 -5.93 -10.19
C HIS A 191 -4.30 -7.41 -9.86
N ARG A 192 -3.81 -7.91 -8.72
CA ARG A 192 -4.07 -9.28 -8.26
C ARG A 192 -5.50 -9.47 -7.76
N TYR A 193 -6.16 -8.41 -7.27
CA TYR A 193 -7.44 -8.52 -6.58
C TYR A 193 -8.65 -8.69 -7.51
N ARG A 194 -8.49 -8.80 -8.83
CA ARG A 194 -9.57 -9.09 -9.81
C ARG A 194 -10.82 -8.19 -9.70
N LEU A 195 -10.68 -7.02 -9.07
CA LEU A 195 -11.72 -5.99 -8.93
C LEU A 195 -11.51 -4.89 -9.99
N ASN A 196 -12.56 -4.14 -10.31
CA ASN A 196 -12.48 -3.12 -11.34
C ASN A 196 -11.82 -1.82 -10.85
N GLY A 197 -11.24 -1.08 -11.79
CA GLY A 197 -10.71 0.27 -11.56
C GLY A 197 -9.31 0.29 -10.94
N ASP A 198 -8.99 1.40 -10.25
CA ASP A 198 -7.75 1.59 -9.48
C ASP A 198 -8.03 2.53 -8.29
N PRO A 199 -8.78 2.05 -7.30
CA PRO A 199 -9.40 2.87 -6.26
C PRO A 199 -8.39 3.51 -5.30
N PHE A 200 -7.22 2.89 -5.14
CA PHE A 200 -6.14 3.41 -4.32
C PHE A 200 -5.19 4.35 -5.07
N ALA A 201 -5.35 4.55 -6.39
CA ALA A 201 -4.47 5.44 -7.16
C ALA A 201 -4.50 6.87 -6.63
N ALA A 202 -5.67 7.38 -6.25
CA ALA A 202 -5.78 8.73 -5.70
C ALA A 202 -5.14 8.84 -4.31
N TYR A 203 -5.18 7.78 -3.50
CA TYR A 203 -4.47 7.72 -2.23
C TYR A 203 -2.95 7.70 -2.43
N PHE A 204 -2.46 6.89 -3.38
CA PHE A 204 -1.05 6.88 -3.75
C PHE A 204 -0.54 8.27 -4.17
N GLU A 205 -1.38 9.04 -4.89
CA GLU A 205 -1.06 10.41 -5.28
C GLU A 205 -0.93 11.37 -4.08
N LEU A 206 -1.69 11.16 -2.99
CA LEU A 206 -1.52 11.90 -1.74
C LEU A 206 -0.20 11.49 -1.06
N TYR A 207 0.00 10.19 -0.88
CA TYR A 207 1.16 9.63 -0.21
C TYR A 207 2.49 10.04 -0.86
N ARG A 208 2.60 9.96 -2.19
CA ARG A 208 3.82 10.36 -2.91
C ARG A 208 4.13 11.86 -2.87
N ARG A 209 3.21 12.67 -2.35
CA ARG A 209 3.37 14.11 -2.14
C ARG A 209 3.59 14.46 -0.66
N GLY A 210 3.73 13.45 0.19
CA GLY A 210 3.96 13.57 1.62
C GLY A 210 2.68 13.91 2.38
N TYR A 211 1.51 13.43 1.92
CA TYR A 211 0.24 13.59 2.62
C TYR A 211 -0.33 12.23 3.02
N SER A 212 -0.83 12.15 4.24
CA SER A 212 -1.63 11.05 4.76
C SER A 212 -3.12 11.38 4.68
N ALA A 213 -3.97 10.35 4.67
CA ALA A 213 -5.41 10.51 4.79
C ALA A 213 -6.01 9.57 5.84
N VAL A 214 -6.89 10.08 6.70
CA VAL A 214 -7.51 9.32 7.80
C VAL A 214 -9.01 9.55 7.81
N PHE A 215 -9.79 8.47 7.84
CA PHE A 215 -11.23 8.52 8.08
C PHE A 215 -11.52 8.61 9.58
N SER A 216 -12.30 9.62 9.99
CA SER A 216 -12.73 9.81 11.38
C SER A 216 -13.97 10.69 11.43
N GLU A 217 -14.93 10.38 12.31
CA GLU A 217 -16.20 11.09 12.49
C GLU A 217 -16.97 11.35 11.17
N ASN A 218 -17.01 10.37 10.26
CA ASN A 218 -17.61 10.51 8.91
C ASN A 218 -16.98 11.61 8.05
N LYS A 219 -15.68 11.88 8.23
CA LYS A 219 -14.89 12.81 7.41
C LYS A 219 -13.60 12.16 6.97
N LEU A 220 -13.07 12.62 5.84
CA LEU A 220 -11.70 12.33 5.44
C LEU A 220 -10.81 13.51 5.81
N TYR A 221 -9.86 13.30 6.72
CA TYR A 221 -8.83 14.28 7.05
C TYR A 221 -7.60 14.02 6.19
N ILE A 222 -7.03 15.08 5.61
CA ILE A 222 -5.80 15.02 4.80
C ILE A 222 -4.80 16.01 5.39
N GLY A 223 -3.61 15.52 5.72
CA GLY A 223 -2.53 16.32 6.30
C GLY A 223 -1.17 15.74 5.97
N PRO A 224 -0.12 16.57 5.94
CA PRO A 224 1.25 16.11 5.78
C PRO A 224 1.83 15.50 7.07
#